data_AF-A0A6I3U8V7-F1
#
_entry.id   AF-A0A6I3U8V7-F1
#
_cell.length_a   1.000
_cell.length_b   1.000
_cell.length_c   1.000
_cell.angle_alpha   90.00
_cell.angle_beta   90.00
_cell.angle_gamma   90.00
#
_symmetry.space_group_name_H-M   'P 1'
#
loop_
_entity.id
_entity.type
_entity.pdbx_description
1 polymer ?
#
loop_
_entity_poly.entity_id
_entity_poly.type
_entity_poly.pdbx_seq_one_letter_code
_entity_poly.pdbx_strand_id
1 'polypeptide(L)' 'MNLKELYEETKGIVHKCRKDYHLHLWEKEDWDQEGMMCLYELVSSHPELL' A
#
# COMPACT_ATOMS: atom_id res chain seq x y z
N MET A 1 15.07 1.95 7.32
CA MET A 1 13.71 2.44 7.04
C MET A 1 12.71 1.48 7.66
N ASN A 2 11.70 1.98 8.36
CA ASN A 2 10.60 1.16 8.85
C ASN A 2 9.47 1.18 7.79
N LEU A 3 9.30 0.08 7.06
CA LEU A 3 8.28 -0.04 6.01
C LEU A 3 6.86 0.21 6.54
N LYS A 4 6.60 -0.16 7.81
CA LYS A 4 5.29 0.03 8.44
C LYS A 4 4.98 1.50 8.70
N GLU A 5 5.98 2.29 9.10
CA GLU A 5 5.83 3.74 9.28
C GLU A 5 5.59 4.43 7.94
N LEU A 6 6.38 4.09 6.91
CA LEU A 6 6.20 4.63 5.56
C LEU A 6 4.82 4.24 4.97
N TYR A 7 4.35 3.01 5.23
CA TYR A 7 3.01 2.60 4.83
C TYR A 7 1.94 3.40 5.56
N GLU A 8 2.10 3.68 6.86
CA GLU A 8 1.14 4.49 7.62
C GLU A 8 0.97 5.91 7.05
N GLU A 9 2.06 6.51 6.56
CA GLU A 9 2.06 7.82 5.91
C GLU A 9 1.41 7.79 4.51
N THR A 10 1.51 6.67 3.79
CA THR A 10 1.14 6.56 2.37
C THR A 10 -0.15 5.78 2.09
N LYS A 11 -0.68 5.02 3.06
CA LYS A 11 -1.89 4.17 2.91
C LYS A 11 -3.15 4.92 2.49
N GLY A 12 -3.16 6.24 2.62
CA GLY A 12 -4.24 7.08 2.08
C GLY A 12 -4.48 6.85 0.59
N ILE A 13 -3.42 6.56 -0.18
CA ILE A 13 -3.51 6.24 -1.62
C ILE A 13 -4.23 4.90 -1.82
N VAL A 14 -3.87 3.89 -1.05
CA VAL A 14 -4.48 2.55 -1.08
C VAL A 14 -5.95 2.62 -0.70
N HIS A 15 -6.29 3.34 0.36
CA HIS A 15 -7.67 3.49 0.80
C HIS A 15 -8.52 4.34 -0.14
N LYS A 16 -7.92 5.29 -0.86
CA LYS A 16 -8.61 5.99 -1.96
C LYS A 16 -8.90 5.01 -3.09
N CYS A 17 -7.91 4.22 -3.51
CA CYS A 17 -8.08 3.17 -4.53
C CYS A 17 -9.20 2.19 -4.14
N ARG A 18 -9.21 1.70 -2.90
CA ARG A 18 -10.27 0.83 -2.37
C ARG A 18 -11.69 1.44 -2.47
N LYS A 19 -11.83 2.76 -2.34
CA LYS A 19 -13.14 3.43 -2.48
C LYS A 19 -13.57 3.54 -3.93
N ASP A 20 -12.60 3.72 -4.83
CA ASP A 20 -12.85 3.90 -6.26
C ASP A 20 -13.06 2.55 -6.98
N TYR A 21 -12.46 1.47 -6.45
CA TYR A 21 -12.53 0.13 -7.02
C TYR A 21 -13.11 -0.88 -6.03
N HIS A 22 -14.21 -1.53 -6.43
CA HIS A 22 -14.78 -2.63 -5.68
C HIS A 22 -14.21 -3.96 -6.19
N LEU A 23 -13.31 -4.58 -5.42
CA LEU A 23 -12.86 -5.94 -5.64
C LEU A 23 -13.73 -6.90 -4.81
N HIS A 24 -14.34 -7.88 -5.47
CA HIS A 24 -15.20 -8.84 -4.81
C HIS A 24 -14.38 -9.66 -3.79
N LEU A 25 -14.92 -9.80 -2.58
CA LEU A 25 -14.32 -10.52 -1.43
C LEU A 25 -13.13 -9.84 -0.76
N TRP A 26 -12.66 -8.69 -1.26
CA TRP A 26 -11.57 -7.97 -0.58
C TRP A 26 -12.13 -7.11 0.55
N GLU A 27 -11.66 -7.41 1.75
CA GLU A 27 -11.83 -6.58 2.93
C GLU A 27 -10.75 -5.51 3.00
N LYS A 28 -10.88 -4.57 3.94
CA LYS A 28 -9.91 -3.48 4.10
C LYS A 28 -8.49 -4.02 4.32
N GLU A 29 -8.38 -5.11 5.06
CA GLU A 29 -7.11 -5.75 5.42
C GLU A 29 -6.41 -6.35 4.19
N ASP A 30 -7.17 -6.87 3.21
CA ASP A 30 -6.60 -7.37 1.95
C ASP A 30 -6.00 -6.21 1.13
N TRP A 31 -6.71 -5.08 1.07
CA TRP A 31 -6.17 -3.85 0.48
C TRP A 31 -4.92 -3.35 1.21
N ASP A 32 -4.92 -3.41 2.54
CA ASP A 32 -3.76 -3.00 3.34
C ASP A 32 -2.55 -3.90 3.12
N GLN A 33 -2.78 -5.21 2.98
CA GLN A 33 -1.75 -6.18 2.66
C GLN A 33 -1.17 -5.92 1.26
N GLU A 34 -2.02 -5.79 0.24
CA GLU A 34 -1.58 -5.52 -1.13
C GLU A 34 -0.83 -4.18 -1.23
N GLY A 35 -1.33 -3.16 -0.55
CA GLY A 35 -0.70 -1.84 -0.47
C GLY A 35 0.72 -1.92 0.09
N MET A 36 0.93 -2.72 1.13
CA MET A 36 2.24 -2.93 1.74
C MET A 36 3.17 -3.74 0.84
N MET A 37 2.67 -4.73 0.11
CA MET A 37 3.43 -5.48 -0.90
C MET A 37 3.88 -4.58 -2.04
N CYS A 38 2.97 -3.78 -2.60
CA CYS A 38 3.27 -2.79 -3.63
C CYS A 38 4.33 -1.78 -3.17
N LEU A 39 4.20 -1.25 -1.94
CA LEU A 39 5.17 -0.32 -1.38
C LEU A 39 6.54 -0.98 -1.23
N TYR A 40 6.60 -2.22 -0.73
CA TYR A 40 7.85 -2.97 -0.59
C TYR A 40 8.56 -3.16 -1.93
N GLU A 41 7.84 -3.57 -2.97
CA GLU A 41 8.41 -3.77 -4.31
C GLU A 41 8.93 -2.46 -4.90
N LEU A 42 8.16 -1.38 -4.74
CA LEU A 42 8.54 -0.04 -5.23
C LEU A 42 9.87 0.42 -4.63
N VAL A 43 9.97 0.43 -3.29
CA VAL A 43 11.15 0.94 -2.58
C VAL A 43 12.35 0.00 -2.68
N SER A 44 12.11 -1.30 -2.89
CA SER A 44 13.18 -2.27 -3.14
C SER A 44 13.78 -2.11 -4.54
N SER A 45 12.94 -1.77 -5.52
CA SER A 45 13.37 -1.58 -6.92
C SER A 45 13.91 -0.18 -7.19
N HIS A 46 13.43 0.82 -6.44
CA HIS A 46 13.77 2.24 -6.59
C HIS A 46 14.14 2.84 -5.23
N PRO A 47 15.29 2.46 -4.66
CA PRO A 47 15.73 2.97 -3.36
C PRO A 47 15.96 4.49 -3.34
N GLU A 48 16.09 5.14 -4.49
CA GLU A 48 16.21 6.60 -4.64
C GLU A 48 14.92 7.38 -4.36
N LEU A 49 13.77 6.70 -4.24
CA LEU A 49 12.49 7.31 -3.88
C LEU A 49 12.31 7.49 -2.36
N LEU A 50 13.29 7.03 -1.58
CA LEU A 50 13.36 7.18 -0.12
C LEU A 50 14.16 8.41 0.28
#